data_AF-A0A1H4QEV9-F1
#
_entry.id   AF-A0A1H4QEV9-F1
#
_cell.length_a   1.000
_cell.length_b   1.000
_cell.length_c   1.000
_cell.angle_alpha   90.00
_cell.angle_beta   90.00
_cell.angle_gamma   90.00
#
_symmetry.space_group_name_H-M   'P 1'
#
loop_
_entity.id
_entity.type
_entity.pdbx_description
1 polymer ?
#
loop_
_entity_poly.entity_id
_entity_poly.type
_entity_poly.pdbx_seq_one_letter_code
_entity_poly.pdbx_strand_id
1 'polypeptide(L)'
;MPPGRADGTDVRLIGNYRESPFDDDPCLSYGEPVSALYLLLAARATGLEPADAAQRLRRLGLDVPDFDVTMADLDALTPALRNAMEEVKECGQRPRASEICRVVLKSACQPEDLVRELARFGIHTDKPLPEQLTAVDDALMPSARTLPDRIEPRALLESLLNVDLTAQEAATRLEAMGFEVCEAAYLIPDLDSADRKILRAINVGTHSGTMDLREFAMVVTRTDYPSEEVAQRLAKFGFVVECPKEVDDVAAHLIPPNLPAPVASGQHDVPLPAVLRHADEYDLEPREIVSCLRELGCSVPDPAELTEQDVALLCEDMSSLGEALDVWTPLTMSELIQSAIRARLSIHEAAARLTEFGYRFEFPDLEEELRQLLQLVPRQGEGLESET
;
A
#
# COMPACT_ATOMS: atom_id res chain seq x y z
N MET A 1 39.20 30.09 22.70
CA MET A 1 38.86 29.06 23.71
C MET A 1 38.68 27.74 22.97
N PRO A 2 39.13 26.59 23.50
CA PRO A 2 38.73 25.31 22.95
C PRO A 2 37.20 25.21 22.98
N PRO A 3 36.54 24.60 21.96
CA PRO A 3 35.11 24.39 22.01
C PRO A 3 34.78 23.63 23.29
N GLY A 4 33.88 24.20 24.11
CA GLY A 4 33.38 23.51 25.29
C GLY A 4 32.79 22.16 24.87
N ARG A 5 32.97 21.13 25.70
CA ARG A 5 32.39 19.81 25.44
C ARG A 5 30.87 19.96 25.35
N ALA A 6 30.27 19.51 24.25
CA ALA A 6 28.82 19.53 24.07
C ALA A 6 28.13 18.80 25.23
N ASP A 7 27.07 19.40 25.78
CA ASP A 7 26.26 18.83 26.87
C ASP A 7 24.91 18.29 26.38
N GLY A 8 24.10 17.75 27.29
CA GLY A 8 22.77 17.22 26.93
C GLY A 8 21.79 18.28 26.42
N THR A 9 21.99 19.55 26.76
CA THR A 9 21.19 20.67 26.23
C THR A 9 21.58 20.94 24.78
N ASP A 10 22.88 20.88 24.45
CA ASP A 10 23.35 21.01 23.06
C ASP A 10 22.79 19.89 22.17
N VAL A 11 22.69 18.66 22.69
CA VAL A 11 22.04 17.53 21.99
C VAL A 11 20.55 17.80 21.76
N ARG A 12 19.83 18.36 22.74
CA ARG A 12 18.41 18.75 22.57
C ARG A 12 18.20 19.97 21.67
N LEU A 13 19.21 20.82 21.54
CA LEU A 13 19.17 21.97 20.64
C LEU A 13 19.38 21.57 19.19
N ILE A 14 20.18 20.52 18.92
CA ILE A 14 20.42 19.99 17.57
C ILE A 14 19.38 18.93 17.20
N GLY A 15 19.10 18.03 18.14
CA GLY A 15 18.08 17.01 17.99
C GLY A 15 16.72 17.68 17.91
N ASN A 16 15.97 17.39 16.85
CA ASN A 16 14.59 17.85 16.78
C ASN A 16 13.88 17.32 18.04
N TYR A 17 13.06 18.15 18.68
CA TYR A 17 12.35 17.83 19.93
C TYR A 17 11.26 16.76 19.73
N ARG A 18 11.41 15.90 18.72
CA ARG A 18 10.46 14.87 18.33
C ARG A 18 10.38 13.83 19.43
N GLU A 19 9.16 13.48 19.78
CA GLU A 19 8.85 12.35 20.65
C GLU A 19 9.13 11.00 19.98
N SER A 20 9.32 10.98 18.65
CA SER A 20 9.60 9.76 17.89
C SER A 20 11.10 9.56 17.66
N PRO A 21 11.72 8.52 18.25
CA PRO A 21 13.13 8.19 18.07
C PRO A 21 13.45 7.47 16.74
N PHE A 22 12.52 7.41 15.79
CA PHE A 22 12.62 6.55 14.59
C PHE A 22 12.75 7.31 13.26
N ASP A 23 12.82 8.64 13.26
CA ASP A 23 13.12 9.43 12.06
C ASP A 23 14.57 9.92 12.17
N ASP A 24 15.47 9.25 11.45
CA ASP A 24 16.94 9.42 11.57
C ASP A 24 17.50 10.63 10.81
N ASP A 25 16.66 11.47 10.17
CA ASP A 25 17.16 12.62 9.41
C ASP A 25 17.42 13.85 10.31
N PRO A 26 18.69 14.28 10.47
CA PRO A 26 19.00 15.47 11.25
C PRO A 26 18.44 16.71 10.55
N CYS A 27 17.51 17.41 11.20
CA CYS A 27 16.84 18.59 10.65
C CYS A 27 17.76 19.81 10.36
N LEU A 28 19.04 19.71 10.70
CA LEU A 28 20.05 20.72 10.38
C LEU A 28 21.11 20.11 9.46
N SER A 29 21.09 20.49 8.18
CA SER A 29 22.16 20.18 7.24
C SER A 29 23.45 20.92 7.64
N TYR A 30 24.59 20.23 7.60
CA TYR A 30 25.87 20.87 7.86
C TYR A 30 26.20 21.89 6.76
N GLY A 31 26.49 23.14 7.15
CA GLY A 31 26.84 24.21 6.23
C GLY A 31 25.68 25.09 5.76
N GLU A 32 24.44 24.80 6.18
CA GLU A 32 23.28 25.67 5.92
C GLU A 32 22.97 26.55 7.15
N PRO A 33 22.52 27.80 6.95
CA PRO A 33 22.20 28.72 8.04
C PRO A 33 20.95 28.29 8.81
N VAL A 34 21.04 28.11 10.13
CA VAL A 34 19.91 27.77 11.02
C VAL A 34 18.83 28.84 10.92
N SER A 35 17.61 28.46 10.52
CA SER A 35 16.49 29.40 10.43
C SER A 35 16.06 29.95 11.79
N ALA A 36 15.50 31.17 11.80
CA ALA A 36 15.02 31.79 13.03
C ALA A 36 13.89 30.99 13.67
N LEU A 37 13.01 30.39 12.85
CA LEU A 37 11.94 29.52 13.32
C LEU A 37 12.48 28.32 14.09
N TYR A 38 13.51 27.64 13.54
CA TYR A 38 14.14 26.52 14.22
C TYR A 38 14.72 26.96 15.56
N LEU A 39 15.47 28.06 15.57
CA LEU A 39 16.11 28.61 16.77
C LEU A 39 15.08 28.91 17.87
N LEU A 40 13.99 29.61 17.53
CA LEU A 40 12.96 29.98 18.50
C LEU A 40 12.23 28.76 19.07
N LEU A 41 11.91 27.78 18.23
CA LEU A 41 11.28 26.53 18.68
C LEU A 41 12.24 25.70 19.55
N ALA A 42 13.52 25.60 19.18
CA ALA A 42 14.53 24.91 19.98
C ALA A 42 14.78 25.61 21.32
N ALA A 43 14.82 26.94 21.34
CA ALA A 43 14.94 27.75 22.55
C ALA A 43 13.73 27.51 23.48
N ARG A 44 12.50 27.59 22.95
CA ARG A 44 11.27 27.31 23.70
C ARG A 44 11.29 25.92 24.31
N ALA A 45 11.66 24.92 23.52
CA ALA A 45 11.63 23.53 23.96
C ALA A 45 12.68 23.26 25.05
N THR A 46 13.88 23.85 24.93
CA THR A 46 14.96 23.70 25.93
C THR A 46 14.84 24.64 27.13
N GLY A 47 13.89 25.59 27.10
CA GLY A 47 13.72 26.62 28.14
C GLY A 47 14.86 27.65 28.15
N LEU A 48 15.58 27.80 27.03
CA LEU A 48 16.64 28.80 26.86
C LEU A 48 16.07 30.10 26.28
N GLU A 49 16.74 31.21 26.56
CA GLU A 49 16.52 32.44 25.80
C GLU A 49 17.05 32.25 24.36
N PRO A 50 16.41 32.83 23.32
CA PRO A 50 16.83 32.67 21.93
C PRO A 50 18.31 33.05 21.68
N ALA A 51 18.82 34.08 22.36
CA ALA A 51 20.21 34.50 22.25
C ALA A 51 21.20 33.44 22.79
N ASP A 52 20.85 32.78 23.89
CA ASP A 52 21.67 31.73 24.50
C ASP A 52 21.67 30.46 23.63
N ALA A 53 20.51 30.10 23.07
CA ALA A 53 20.40 29.01 22.10
C ALA A 53 21.24 29.28 20.85
N ALA A 54 21.19 30.51 20.31
CA ALA A 54 21.99 30.90 19.15
C ALA A 54 23.49 30.82 19.44
N GLN A 55 23.92 31.33 20.61
CA GLN A 55 25.32 31.25 21.04
C GLN A 55 25.78 29.79 21.21
N ARG A 56 24.91 28.90 21.70
CA ARG A 56 25.20 27.46 21.80
C ARG A 56 25.37 26.84 20.42
N LEU A 57 24.42 27.02 19.50
CA LEU A 57 24.49 26.49 18.15
C LEU A 57 25.72 27.00 17.39
N ARG A 58 26.08 28.30 17.51
CA ARG A 58 27.33 28.85 16.95
C ARG A 58 28.59 28.21 17.52
N ARG A 59 28.61 27.90 18.82
CA ARG A 59 29.73 27.17 19.45
C ARG A 59 29.87 25.74 18.93
N LEU A 60 28.77 25.14 18.48
CA LEU A 60 28.75 23.81 17.86
C LEU A 60 29.16 23.85 16.37
N GLY A 61 29.48 25.03 15.84
CA GLY A 61 29.93 25.21 14.46
C GLY A 61 28.81 25.35 13.43
N LEU A 62 27.57 25.54 13.89
CA LEU A 62 26.43 25.83 13.01
C LEU A 62 26.42 27.33 12.66
N ASP A 63 26.06 27.64 11.42
CA ASP A 63 25.85 29.02 10.99
C ASP A 63 24.48 29.50 11.50
N VAL A 64 24.47 30.50 12.38
CA VAL A 64 23.22 31.05 12.94
C VAL A 64 23.24 32.55 12.65
N PRO A 65 22.47 33.02 11.65
CA PRO A 65 22.33 34.44 11.37
C PRO A 65 21.79 35.22 12.57
N ASP A 66 22.04 36.53 12.60
CA ASP A 66 21.32 37.40 13.54
C ASP A 66 19.93 37.68 12.96
N PHE A 67 18.90 37.53 13.79
CA PHE A 67 17.51 37.71 13.40
C PHE A 67 16.84 38.75 14.28
N ASP A 68 15.96 39.56 13.68
CA ASP A 68 15.17 40.57 14.39
C ASP A 68 13.83 40.01 14.92
N VAL A 69 13.57 38.71 14.77
CA VAL A 69 12.35 38.05 15.27
C VAL A 69 12.52 37.50 16.69
N THR A 70 11.46 37.58 17.48
CA THR A 70 11.44 37.22 18.91
C THR A 70 10.47 36.06 19.21
N MET A 71 10.45 35.58 20.46
CA MET A 71 9.41 34.64 20.91
C MET A 71 8.01 35.28 20.90
N ALA A 72 7.91 36.58 21.18
CA ALA A 72 6.64 37.30 21.14
C ALA A 72 6.07 37.37 19.72
N ASP A 73 6.95 37.48 18.71
CA ASP A 73 6.58 37.41 17.30
C ASP A 73 5.97 36.06 16.92
N LEU A 74 6.59 34.97 17.37
CA LEU A 74 6.07 33.61 17.16
C LEU A 74 4.73 33.42 17.89
N ASP A 75 4.59 33.95 19.11
CA ASP A 75 3.36 33.88 19.88
C ASP A 75 2.23 34.79 19.36
N ALA A 76 2.56 35.82 18.59
CA ALA A 76 1.60 36.70 17.94
C ALA A 76 0.97 36.08 16.67
N LEU A 77 1.54 34.98 16.13
CA LEU A 77 0.96 34.28 14.99
C LEU A 77 -0.42 33.71 15.33
N THR A 78 -1.32 33.77 14.35
CA THR A 78 -2.62 33.09 14.45
C THR A 78 -2.40 31.59 14.64
N PRO A 79 -3.31 30.88 15.33
CA PRO A 79 -3.17 29.43 15.51
C PRO A 79 -3.01 28.67 14.19
N ALA A 80 -3.69 29.10 13.12
CA ALA A 80 -3.57 28.49 11.80
C ALA A 80 -2.15 28.64 11.21
N LEU A 81 -1.59 29.86 11.22
CA LEU A 81 -0.23 30.11 10.71
C LEU A 81 0.84 29.44 11.57
N ARG A 82 0.65 29.42 12.90
CA ARG A 82 1.58 28.73 13.81
C ARG A 82 1.64 27.23 13.51
N ASN A 83 0.48 26.58 13.44
CA ASN A 83 0.39 25.15 13.13
C ASN A 83 0.98 24.85 11.74
N ALA A 84 0.71 25.71 10.76
CA ALA A 84 1.26 25.58 9.42
C ALA A 84 2.80 25.67 9.42
N MET A 85 3.37 26.65 10.10
CA MET A 85 4.81 26.82 10.18
C MET A 85 5.51 25.67 10.93
N GLU A 86 4.88 25.14 11.98
CA GLU A 86 5.38 23.97 12.69
C GLU A 86 5.41 22.72 11.78
N GLU A 87 4.39 22.54 10.94
CA GLU A 87 4.33 21.44 9.95
C GLU A 87 5.40 21.60 8.86
N VAL A 88 5.59 22.82 8.34
CA VAL A 88 6.61 23.13 7.33
C VAL A 88 8.04 22.91 7.85
N LYS A 89 8.29 23.16 9.15
CA LYS A 89 9.61 22.95 9.76
C LYS A 89 10.09 21.49 9.62
N GLU A 90 9.16 20.54 9.61
CA GLU A 90 9.51 19.13 9.48
C GLU A 90 10.13 18.79 8.11
N CYS A 91 9.97 19.67 7.10
CA CYS A 91 10.47 19.51 5.74
C CYS A 91 11.89 20.10 5.52
N GLY A 92 12.51 20.69 6.55
CA GLY A 92 13.85 21.29 6.45
C GLY A 92 13.87 22.80 6.17
N GLN A 93 15.04 23.33 5.78
CA GLN A 93 15.25 24.79 5.69
C GLN A 93 14.71 25.45 4.42
N ARG A 94 14.46 24.66 3.37
CA ARG A 94 13.91 25.10 2.09
C ARG A 94 12.76 24.20 1.71
N PRO A 95 11.60 24.33 2.37
CA PRO A 95 10.42 23.56 2.03
C PRO A 95 10.07 23.78 0.56
N ARG A 96 9.72 22.69 -0.11
CA ARG A 96 9.26 22.72 -1.50
C ARG A 96 7.90 23.40 -1.55
N ALA A 97 7.61 24.08 -2.65
CA ALA A 97 6.30 24.70 -2.87
C ALA A 97 5.15 23.69 -2.70
N SER A 98 5.34 22.42 -3.10
CA SER A 98 4.37 21.33 -2.95
C SER A 98 4.01 21.07 -1.49
N GLU A 99 5.00 21.05 -0.61
CA GLU A 99 4.84 20.85 0.83
C GLU A 99 4.09 22.03 1.45
N ILE A 100 4.43 23.26 1.06
CA ILE A 100 3.75 24.44 1.58
C ILE A 100 2.30 24.48 1.12
N CYS A 101 2.01 24.20 -0.15
CA CYS A 101 0.65 24.12 -0.66
C CYS A 101 -0.20 23.11 0.14
N ARG A 102 0.35 21.93 0.47
CA ARG A 102 -0.35 20.95 1.32
C ARG A 102 -0.69 21.50 2.70
N VAL A 103 0.27 22.16 3.33
CA VAL A 103 0.07 22.75 4.65
C VAL A 103 -0.98 23.87 4.60
N VAL A 104 -0.93 24.73 3.58
CA VAL A 104 -1.90 25.82 3.41
C VAL A 104 -3.33 25.27 3.28
N LEU A 105 -3.53 24.26 2.43
CA LEU A 105 -4.84 23.63 2.22
C LEU A 105 -5.41 23.02 3.50
N LYS A 106 -4.56 22.36 4.30
CA LYS A 106 -4.96 21.76 5.58
C LYS A 106 -5.24 22.77 6.69
N SER A 107 -4.47 23.86 6.74
CA SER A 107 -4.56 24.89 7.79
C SER A 107 -5.55 26.02 7.49
N ALA A 108 -6.12 26.03 6.28
CA ALA A 108 -7.02 27.07 5.76
C ALA A 108 -6.45 28.50 5.88
N CYS A 109 -5.12 28.66 5.82
CA CYS A 109 -4.49 29.98 5.73
C CYS A 109 -4.34 30.44 4.27
N GLN A 110 -3.95 31.70 4.04
CA GLN A 110 -3.63 32.16 2.68
C GLN A 110 -2.16 31.86 2.35
N PRO A 111 -1.84 31.39 1.13
CA PRO A 111 -0.47 31.07 0.74
C PRO A 111 0.51 32.23 0.96
N GLU A 112 0.10 33.44 0.57
CA GLU A 112 0.94 34.64 0.70
C GLU A 112 1.28 34.99 2.15
N ASP A 113 0.33 34.82 3.07
CA ASP A 113 0.54 35.11 4.48
C ASP A 113 1.54 34.11 5.08
N LEU A 114 1.42 32.82 4.74
CA LEU A 114 2.36 31.80 5.19
C LEU A 114 3.76 32.04 4.63
N VAL A 115 3.90 32.33 3.33
CA VAL A 115 5.21 32.62 2.71
C VAL A 115 5.84 33.87 3.30
N ARG A 116 5.06 34.93 3.51
CA ARG A 116 5.52 36.17 4.13
C ARG A 116 6.06 35.93 5.53
N GLU A 117 5.32 35.16 6.35
CA GLU A 117 5.77 34.83 7.71
C GLU A 117 6.98 33.89 7.67
N LEU A 118 6.98 32.81 6.87
CA LEU A 118 8.16 31.94 6.70
C LEU A 118 9.42 32.74 6.34
N ALA A 119 9.31 33.68 5.39
CA ALA A 119 10.42 34.56 4.99
C ALA A 119 10.88 35.46 6.14
N ARG A 120 9.95 35.97 6.97
CA ARG A 120 10.26 36.73 8.19
C ARG A 120 11.09 35.92 9.19
N PHE A 121 10.89 34.61 9.24
CA PHE A 121 11.66 33.68 10.07
C PHE A 121 12.85 33.04 9.33
N GLY A 122 13.26 33.57 8.18
CA GLY A 122 14.43 33.12 7.42
C GLY A 122 14.24 31.79 6.69
N ILE A 123 13.00 31.36 6.47
CA ILE A 123 12.66 30.19 5.65
C ILE A 123 12.19 30.69 4.29
N HIS A 124 12.80 30.17 3.23
CA HIS A 124 12.46 30.54 1.86
C HIS A 124 11.95 29.33 1.09
N THR A 125 10.94 29.56 0.27
CA THR A 125 10.39 28.55 -0.64
C THR A 125 11.31 28.43 -1.86
N ASP A 126 11.37 27.24 -2.47
CA ASP A 126 12.14 27.00 -3.68
C ASP A 126 11.52 27.66 -4.93
N LYS A 127 10.18 27.78 -4.94
CA LYS A 127 9.37 28.36 -6.02
C LYS A 127 8.30 29.31 -5.47
N PRO A 128 7.83 30.30 -6.25
CA PRO A 128 6.65 31.07 -5.88
C PRO A 128 5.42 30.16 -5.80
N LEU A 129 4.53 30.43 -4.84
CA LEU A 129 3.26 29.71 -4.70
C LEU A 129 2.16 30.33 -5.58
N PRO A 130 1.11 29.57 -5.92
CA PRO A 130 -0.10 30.14 -6.50
C PRO A 130 -0.73 31.18 -5.58
N GLU A 131 -1.25 32.28 -6.16
CA GLU A 131 -1.94 33.34 -5.40
C GLU A 131 -3.18 32.82 -4.65
N GLN A 132 -3.86 31.82 -5.22
CA GLN A 132 -5.08 31.23 -4.66
C GLN A 132 -5.01 29.71 -4.74
N LEU A 133 -5.33 29.06 -3.63
CA LEU A 133 -5.59 27.63 -3.55
C LEU A 133 -7.07 27.43 -3.25
N THR A 134 -7.67 26.49 -3.97
CA THR A 134 -9.11 26.19 -3.95
C THR A 134 -9.38 24.78 -3.45
N ALA A 135 -10.63 24.45 -3.17
CA ALA A 135 -11.02 23.07 -2.84
C ALA A 135 -10.72 22.06 -3.96
N VAL A 136 -10.61 22.54 -5.21
CA VAL A 136 -10.18 21.70 -6.34
C VAL A 136 -8.70 21.33 -6.21
N ASP A 137 -7.86 22.25 -5.72
CA ASP A 137 -6.43 21.99 -5.52
C ASP A 137 -6.20 21.02 -4.35
N ASP A 138 -7.04 21.09 -3.31
CA ASP A 138 -7.08 20.09 -2.23
C ASP A 138 -7.43 18.70 -2.75
N ALA A 139 -8.49 18.58 -3.57
CA ALA A 139 -8.90 17.32 -4.17
C ALA A 139 -7.89 16.78 -5.21
N LEU A 140 -7.02 17.64 -5.76
CA LEU A 140 -5.91 17.23 -6.62
C LEU A 140 -4.71 16.69 -5.83
N MET A 141 -4.58 17.03 -4.55
CA MET A 141 -3.45 16.58 -3.75
C MET A 141 -3.48 15.05 -3.60
N PRO A 142 -2.44 14.34 -4.07
CA PRO A 142 -2.47 12.89 -4.00
C PRO A 142 -2.36 12.43 -2.54
N SER A 143 -3.17 11.43 -2.18
CA SER A 143 -3.51 11.03 -0.81
C SER A 143 -2.34 10.48 0.03
N ALA A 144 -1.26 10.05 -0.62
CA ALA A 144 -0.15 9.39 0.06
C ALA A 144 0.78 10.42 0.73
N ARG A 145 0.98 10.23 2.05
CA ARG A 145 1.74 11.15 2.92
C ARG A 145 3.20 11.33 2.53
N THR A 146 3.79 10.35 1.84
CA THR A 146 5.21 10.29 1.47
C THR A 146 5.40 10.18 -0.03
N LEU A 147 4.64 10.95 -0.80
CA LEU A 147 4.83 10.93 -2.25
C LEU A 147 6.10 11.68 -2.65
N PRO A 148 6.86 11.14 -3.60
CA PRO A 148 7.88 11.92 -4.27
C PRO A 148 7.22 13.16 -4.91
N ASP A 149 7.95 14.26 -5.04
CA ASP A 149 7.45 15.45 -5.74
C ASP A 149 7.11 15.20 -7.20
N ARG A 150 7.57 14.07 -7.72
CA ARG A 150 7.22 13.57 -9.04
C ARG A 150 5.88 12.84 -9.04
N ILE A 151 4.92 13.38 -9.77
CA ILE A 151 3.59 12.80 -9.98
C ILE A 151 3.61 11.89 -11.20
N GLU A 152 3.45 10.60 -10.96
CA GLU A 152 3.29 9.59 -12.00
C GLU A 152 1.87 9.58 -12.59
N PRO A 153 1.67 9.09 -13.83
CA PRO A 153 0.37 9.09 -14.50
C PRO A 153 -0.76 8.49 -13.65
N ARG A 154 -0.44 7.42 -12.91
CA ARG A 154 -1.41 6.74 -12.07
C ARG A 154 -1.84 7.56 -10.85
N ALA A 155 -0.92 8.30 -10.23
CA ALA A 155 -1.25 9.20 -9.13
C ALA A 155 -2.10 10.38 -9.64
N LEU A 156 -1.80 10.91 -10.83
CA LEU A 156 -2.64 11.93 -11.45
C LEU A 156 -4.04 11.39 -11.77
N LEU A 157 -4.14 10.17 -12.31
CA LEU A 157 -5.41 9.52 -12.61
C LEU A 157 -6.29 9.40 -11.36
N GLU A 158 -5.71 9.01 -10.22
CA GLU A 158 -6.41 8.94 -8.94
C GLU A 158 -6.97 10.31 -8.50
N SER A 159 -6.14 11.37 -8.56
CA SER A 159 -6.58 12.74 -8.26
C SER A 159 -7.70 13.21 -9.19
N LEU A 160 -7.60 12.90 -10.49
CA LEU A 160 -8.62 13.24 -11.48
C LEU A 160 -9.97 12.61 -11.16
N LEU A 161 -10.05 11.47 -10.46
CA LEU A 161 -11.33 10.89 -10.05
C LEU A 161 -12.11 11.77 -9.08
N ASN A 162 -11.47 12.73 -8.40
CA ASN A 162 -12.10 13.60 -7.40
C ASN A 162 -12.44 14.99 -7.93
N VAL A 163 -11.97 15.35 -9.12
CA VAL A 163 -12.15 16.69 -9.71
C VAL A 163 -12.65 16.62 -11.14
N ASP A 164 -13.39 17.65 -11.55
CA ASP A 164 -13.85 17.82 -12.93
C ASP A 164 -12.87 18.68 -13.73
N LEU A 165 -11.68 18.12 -13.98
CA LEU A 165 -10.61 18.73 -14.77
C LEU A 165 -10.12 17.75 -15.82
N THR A 166 -9.56 18.29 -16.90
CA THR A 166 -8.73 17.51 -17.84
C THR A 166 -7.38 17.17 -17.22
N ALA A 167 -6.68 16.15 -17.76
CA ALA A 167 -5.34 15.80 -17.29
C ALA A 167 -4.35 16.96 -17.43
N GLN A 168 -4.46 17.75 -18.51
CA GLN A 168 -3.61 18.91 -18.75
C GLN A 168 -3.83 20.03 -17.72
N GLU A 169 -5.08 20.34 -17.38
CA GLU A 169 -5.41 21.35 -16.37
C GLU A 169 -4.95 20.94 -14.98
N ALA A 170 -5.18 19.68 -14.61
CA ALA A 170 -4.74 19.12 -13.34
C ALA A 170 -3.20 19.13 -13.23
N ALA A 171 -2.49 18.71 -14.28
CA ALA A 171 -1.04 18.74 -14.33
C ALA A 171 -0.50 20.17 -14.19
N THR A 172 -1.06 21.13 -14.93
CA THR A 172 -0.66 22.55 -14.85
C THR A 172 -0.84 23.11 -13.43
N ARG A 173 -1.93 22.76 -12.75
CA ARG A 173 -2.18 23.16 -11.36
C ARG A 173 -1.19 22.52 -10.39
N LEU A 174 -0.89 21.24 -10.53
CA LEU A 174 0.11 20.54 -9.72
C LEU A 174 1.51 21.15 -9.93
N GLU A 175 1.90 21.46 -11.16
CA GLU A 175 3.17 22.14 -11.45
C GLU A 175 3.23 23.54 -10.84
N ALA A 176 2.14 24.30 -10.88
CA ALA A 176 2.04 25.60 -10.22
C ALA A 176 2.15 25.49 -8.70
N MET A 177 1.69 24.38 -8.11
CA MET A 177 1.92 24.04 -6.71
C MET A 177 3.32 23.49 -6.42
N GLY A 178 4.19 23.37 -7.43
CA GLY A 178 5.58 22.98 -7.26
C GLY A 178 5.90 21.50 -7.51
N PHE A 179 4.89 20.67 -7.80
CA PHE A 179 5.10 19.27 -8.18
C PHE A 179 5.78 19.14 -9.55
N GLU A 180 6.45 18.02 -9.77
CA GLU A 180 6.99 17.64 -11.07
C GLU A 180 6.05 16.62 -11.71
N VAL A 181 5.38 16.94 -12.82
CA VAL A 181 4.43 16.02 -13.45
C VAL A 181 5.11 15.25 -14.58
N CYS A 182 5.00 13.91 -14.55
CA CYS A 182 5.56 13.05 -15.59
C CYS A 182 4.90 13.31 -16.96
N GLU A 183 5.66 13.40 -18.05
CA GLU A 183 5.12 13.70 -19.40
C GLU A 183 4.01 12.72 -19.82
N ALA A 184 4.11 11.45 -19.44
CA ALA A 184 3.09 10.44 -19.73
C ALA A 184 1.73 10.74 -19.04
N ALA A 185 1.71 11.58 -18.00
CA ALA A 185 0.49 11.96 -17.30
C ALA A 185 -0.38 12.93 -18.12
N TYR A 186 0.23 13.70 -19.03
CA TYR A 186 -0.50 14.56 -19.98
C TYR A 186 -1.22 13.76 -21.08
N LEU A 187 -0.86 12.48 -21.24
CA LEU A 187 -1.45 11.59 -22.24
C LEU A 187 -2.68 10.84 -21.70
N ILE A 188 -3.05 11.06 -20.44
CA ILE A 188 -4.26 10.47 -19.85
C ILE A 188 -5.49 11.03 -20.60
N PRO A 189 -6.34 10.17 -21.18
CA PRO A 189 -7.56 10.61 -21.86
C PRO A 189 -8.52 11.34 -20.91
N ASP A 190 -9.33 12.25 -21.46
CA ASP A 190 -10.38 12.92 -20.70
C ASP A 190 -11.38 11.90 -20.13
N LEU A 191 -11.76 12.09 -18.87
CA LEU A 191 -12.63 11.16 -18.14
C LEU A 191 -14.09 11.59 -18.23
N ASP A 192 -14.92 10.77 -18.89
CA ASP A 192 -16.37 10.93 -18.82
C ASP A 192 -16.95 10.35 -17.51
N SER A 193 -18.26 10.45 -17.33
CA SER A 193 -18.94 9.94 -16.14
C SER A 193 -18.86 8.42 -15.99
N ALA A 194 -18.80 7.68 -17.10
CA ALA A 194 -18.68 6.22 -17.10
C ALA A 194 -17.26 5.79 -16.73
N ASP A 195 -16.24 6.44 -17.30
CA ASP A 195 -14.83 6.20 -16.96
C ASP A 195 -14.59 6.41 -15.45
N ARG A 196 -15.13 7.49 -14.88
CA ARG A 196 -15.03 7.77 -13.43
C ARG A 196 -15.70 6.69 -12.59
N LYS A 197 -16.88 6.20 -13.00
CA LYS A 197 -17.60 5.14 -12.28
C LYS A 197 -16.79 3.84 -12.28
N ILE A 198 -16.24 3.46 -13.43
CA ILE A 198 -15.38 2.27 -13.61
C ILE A 198 -14.09 2.40 -12.81
N LEU A 199 -13.36 3.50 -12.96
CA LEU A 199 -12.07 3.70 -12.29
C LEU A 199 -12.19 3.79 -10.77
N ARG A 200 -13.31 4.31 -10.23
CA ARG A 200 -13.58 4.26 -8.79
C ARG A 200 -13.86 2.84 -8.29
N ALA A 201 -14.51 2.00 -9.09
CA ALA A 201 -14.80 0.62 -8.71
C ALA A 201 -13.54 -0.24 -8.60
N ILE A 202 -12.50 0.08 -9.37
CA ILE A 202 -11.20 -0.60 -9.34
C ILE A 202 -10.25 -0.09 -8.28
N ASN A 203 -10.52 1.00 -7.55
CA ASN A 203 -9.54 1.59 -6.62
C ASN A 203 -8.11 1.73 -7.20
N VAL A 204 -7.94 2.67 -8.15
CA VAL A 204 -6.69 2.88 -8.93
C VAL A 204 -5.42 2.90 -8.06
N GLY A 205 -5.48 3.38 -6.82
CA GLY A 205 -4.32 3.48 -5.92
C GLY A 205 -3.66 2.14 -5.56
N THR A 206 -4.36 1.01 -5.64
CA THR A 206 -3.84 -0.31 -5.17
C THR A 206 -3.46 -1.30 -6.27
N HIS A 207 -3.94 -1.15 -7.50
CA HIS A 207 -3.81 -2.16 -8.56
C HIS A 207 -2.55 -2.04 -9.43
N SER A 208 -1.82 -3.13 -9.67
CA SER A 208 -0.56 -3.16 -10.45
C SER A 208 -0.70 -2.83 -11.95
N GLY A 209 -1.90 -2.53 -12.45
CA GLY A 209 -2.19 -2.28 -13.87
C GLY A 209 -2.64 -3.54 -14.63
N THR A 210 -2.38 -4.73 -14.09
CA THR A 210 -3.01 -5.99 -14.50
C THR A 210 -4.20 -6.25 -13.59
N MET A 211 -5.34 -6.60 -14.17
CA MET A 211 -6.56 -6.92 -13.43
C MET A 211 -6.84 -8.41 -13.53
N ASP A 212 -7.13 -9.06 -12.40
CA ASP A 212 -7.61 -10.44 -12.43
C ASP A 212 -9.10 -10.51 -12.82
N LEU A 213 -9.57 -11.71 -13.16
CA LEU A 213 -10.92 -11.92 -13.64
C LEU A 213 -12.00 -11.58 -12.58
N ARG A 214 -11.70 -11.80 -11.30
CA ARG A 214 -12.63 -11.51 -10.21
C ARG A 214 -12.77 -10.01 -10.01
N GLU A 215 -11.63 -9.30 -9.95
CA GLU A 215 -11.59 -7.85 -9.86
C GLU A 215 -12.38 -7.22 -11.02
N PHE A 216 -12.17 -7.73 -12.24
CA PHE A 216 -12.90 -7.28 -13.42
C PHE A 216 -14.40 -7.54 -13.32
N ALA A 217 -14.83 -8.76 -12.97
CA ALA A 217 -16.24 -9.08 -12.80
C ALA A 217 -16.91 -8.25 -11.70
N MET A 218 -16.19 -7.97 -10.60
CA MET A 218 -16.65 -7.09 -9.54
C MET A 218 -16.91 -5.67 -10.05
N VAL A 219 -16.07 -5.18 -10.97
CA VAL A 219 -16.21 -3.85 -11.57
C VAL A 219 -17.42 -3.82 -12.50
N VAL A 220 -17.58 -4.84 -13.36
CA VAL A 220 -18.76 -5.02 -14.21
C VAL A 220 -20.03 -4.99 -13.34
N THR A 221 -20.08 -5.81 -12.29
CA THR A 221 -21.22 -5.89 -11.37
C THR A 221 -21.50 -4.56 -10.65
N ARG A 222 -20.47 -3.87 -10.14
CA ARG A 222 -20.64 -2.60 -9.40
C ARG A 222 -21.05 -1.45 -10.31
N THR A 223 -20.68 -1.50 -11.57
CA THR A 223 -20.91 -0.41 -12.51
C THR A 223 -22.12 -0.59 -13.39
N ASP A 224 -22.65 -1.82 -13.51
CA ASP A 224 -23.80 -2.14 -14.37
C ASP A 224 -23.53 -1.78 -15.84
N TYR A 225 -22.26 -1.85 -16.27
CA TYR A 225 -21.84 -1.67 -17.66
C TYR A 225 -21.49 -3.03 -18.27
N PRO A 226 -21.70 -3.23 -19.58
CA PRO A 226 -21.23 -4.42 -20.28
C PRO A 226 -19.72 -4.60 -20.14
N SER A 227 -19.25 -5.81 -19.93
CA SER A 227 -17.85 -6.21 -19.79
C SER A 227 -17.00 -5.74 -20.96
N GLU A 228 -17.47 -5.86 -22.20
CA GLU A 228 -16.73 -5.34 -23.36
C GLU A 228 -16.50 -3.82 -23.25
N GLU A 229 -17.50 -3.05 -22.79
CA GLU A 229 -17.35 -1.61 -22.56
C GLU A 229 -16.39 -1.32 -21.40
N VAL A 230 -16.50 -2.05 -20.28
CA VAL A 230 -15.59 -1.91 -19.14
C VAL A 230 -14.15 -2.20 -19.54
N ALA A 231 -13.90 -3.30 -20.24
CA ALA A 231 -12.58 -3.69 -20.72
C ALA A 231 -12.01 -2.64 -21.70
N GLN A 232 -12.82 -2.19 -22.66
CA GLN A 232 -12.39 -1.16 -23.62
C GLN A 232 -12.01 0.14 -22.92
N ARG A 233 -12.80 0.58 -21.92
CA ARG A 233 -12.53 1.80 -21.16
C ARG A 233 -11.28 1.66 -20.29
N LEU A 234 -11.13 0.55 -19.57
CA LEU A 234 -9.93 0.26 -18.78
C LEU A 234 -8.66 0.25 -19.65
N ALA A 235 -8.74 -0.33 -20.86
CA ALA A 235 -7.62 -0.36 -21.79
C ALA A 235 -7.14 1.04 -22.22
N LYS A 236 -8.03 2.05 -22.30
CA LYS A 236 -7.65 3.44 -22.59
C LYS A 236 -6.68 4.02 -21.56
N PHE A 237 -6.72 3.53 -20.33
CA PHE A 237 -5.88 3.98 -19.21
C PHE A 237 -4.71 3.03 -18.95
N GLY A 238 -4.42 2.11 -19.87
CA GLY A 238 -3.29 1.19 -19.79
C GLY A 238 -3.52 -0.02 -18.86
N PHE A 239 -4.75 -0.25 -18.40
CA PHE A 239 -5.06 -1.48 -17.68
C PHE A 239 -5.12 -2.65 -18.66
N VAL A 240 -4.43 -3.72 -18.33
CA VAL A 240 -4.48 -4.98 -19.08
C VAL A 240 -5.56 -5.84 -18.43
N VAL A 241 -6.66 -6.03 -19.18
CA VAL A 241 -7.76 -6.89 -18.80
C VAL A 241 -7.81 -8.04 -19.79
N GLU A 242 -7.64 -9.26 -19.29
CA GLU A 242 -7.93 -10.45 -20.07
C GLU A 242 -9.42 -10.75 -19.92
N CYS A 243 -10.21 -10.30 -20.90
CA CYS A 243 -11.66 -10.40 -20.87
C CYS A 243 -12.14 -11.66 -21.62
N PRO A 244 -12.78 -12.62 -20.94
CA PRO A 244 -13.65 -13.59 -21.61
C PRO A 244 -14.80 -12.83 -22.28
N LYS A 245 -15.29 -13.31 -23.42
CA LYS A 245 -16.34 -12.61 -24.20
C LYS A 245 -17.74 -12.60 -23.53
N GLU A 246 -17.89 -13.19 -22.35
CA GLU A 246 -19.20 -13.53 -21.76
C GLU A 246 -19.26 -13.31 -20.23
N VAL A 247 -18.62 -12.24 -19.71
CA VAL A 247 -18.64 -11.97 -18.24
C VAL A 247 -19.95 -11.30 -17.79
N ASP A 248 -20.78 -10.78 -18.71
CA ASP A 248 -21.95 -9.94 -18.40
C ASP A 248 -23.01 -10.63 -17.55
N ASP A 249 -23.17 -11.94 -17.71
CA ASP A 249 -24.15 -12.76 -16.99
C ASP A 249 -23.53 -13.47 -15.77
N VAL A 250 -22.22 -13.34 -15.58
CA VAL A 250 -21.51 -14.04 -14.52
C VAL A 250 -21.51 -13.20 -13.25
N ALA A 251 -22.21 -13.69 -12.23
CA ALA A 251 -22.24 -13.03 -10.96
C ALA A 251 -20.86 -13.06 -10.29
N ALA A 252 -20.24 -11.90 -10.06
CA ALA A 252 -18.87 -11.80 -9.56
C ALA A 252 -18.63 -12.53 -8.22
N HIS A 253 -19.67 -12.72 -7.42
CA HIS A 253 -19.59 -13.47 -6.16
C HIS A 253 -19.41 -14.98 -6.38
N LEU A 254 -19.60 -15.50 -7.58
CA LEU A 254 -19.31 -16.90 -7.94
C LEU A 254 -17.83 -17.13 -8.27
N ILE A 255 -17.02 -16.06 -8.40
CA ILE A 255 -15.61 -16.17 -8.77
C ILE A 255 -14.76 -16.15 -7.48
N PRO A 256 -14.00 -17.23 -7.18
CA PRO A 256 -13.15 -17.28 -6.01
C PRO A 256 -12.10 -16.14 -5.96
N PRO A 257 -11.74 -15.63 -4.77
CA PRO A 257 -10.59 -14.74 -4.60
C PRO A 257 -9.30 -15.33 -5.17
N ASN A 258 -8.41 -14.47 -5.66
CA ASN A 258 -7.02 -14.81 -5.97
C ASN A 258 -6.87 -15.93 -7.00
N LEU A 259 -7.80 -16.05 -7.95
CA LEU A 259 -7.55 -16.88 -9.11
C LEU A 259 -6.30 -16.33 -9.82
N PRO A 260 -5.30 -17.18 -10.11
CA PRO A 260 -4.07 -16.74 -10.71
C PRO A 260 -4.38 -16.05 -12.04
N ALA A 261 -3.68 -14.93 -12.28
CA ALA A 261 -3.80 -14.20 -13.53
C ALA A 261 -3.59 -15.16 -14.71
N PRO A 262 -4.33 -14.97 -15.81
CA PRO A 262 -4.20 -15.87 -16.93
C PRO A 262 -2.77 -16.01 -17.45
N VAL A 263 -2.33 -17.25 -17.69
CA VAL A 263 -1.12 -17.48 -18.47
C VAL A 263 -1.54 -17.47 -19.94
N ALA A 264 -0.81 -16.75 -20.81
CA ALA A 264 -1.12 -16.54 -22.23
C ALA A 264 -1.33 -17.83 -23.08
N SER A 265 -1.16 -19.02 -22.50
CA SER A 265 -1.35 -20.34 -23.12
C SER A 265 -2.77 -20.92 -23.01
N GLY A 266 -3.75 -20.20 -22.44
CA GLY A 266 -5.16 -20.39 -22.80
C GLY A 266 -5.95 -21.52 -22.11
N GLN A 267 -5.52 -22.01 -20.94
CA GLN A 267 -6.37 -22.87 -20.10
C GLN A 267 -6.02 -22.66 -18.62
N HIS A 268 -7.00 -22.23 -17.82
CA HIS A 268 -6.83 -22.02 -16.37
C HIS A 268 -7.28 -23.24 -15.61
N ASP A 269 -6.35 -24.06 -15.12
CA ASP A 269 -6.71 -25.09 -14.15
C ASP A 269 -6.98 -24.39 -12.80
N VAL A 270 -8.26 -24.29 -12.44
CA VAL A 270 -8.66 -23.80 -11.12
C VAL A 270 -8.67 -24.99 -10.18
N PRO A 271 -7.90 -24.95 -9.08
CA PRO A 271 -7.91 -26.02 -8.11
C PRO A 271 -9.32 -26.18 -7.52
N LEU A 272 -9.87 -27.39 -7.59
CA LEU A 272 -11.17 -27.73 -7.00
C LEU A 272 -11.29 -27.32 -5.51
N PRO A 273 -10.24 -27.42 -4.66
CA PRO A 273 -10.32 -26.95 -3.28
C PRO A 273 -10.64 -25.46 -3.14
N ALA A 274 -10.14 -24.62 -4.05
CA ALA A 274 -10.46 -23.19 -4.05
C ALA A 274 -11.95 -22.95 -4.33
N VAL A 275 -12.55 -23.75 -5.22
CA VAL A 275 -13.99 -23.72 -5.49
C VAL A 275 -14.80 -24.17 -4.29
N LEU A 276 -14.43 -25.29 -3.65
CA LEU A 276 -15.14 -25.79 -2.48
C LEU A 276 -15.08 -24.82 -1.30
N ARG A 277 -13.91 -24.24 -1.02
CA ARG A 277 -13.74 -23.23 0.03
C ARG A 277 -14.61 -22.00 -0.23
N HIS A 278 -14.62 -21.52 -1.47
CA HIS A 278 -15.46 -20.38 -1.86
C HIS A 278 -16.96 -20.71 -1.81
N ALA A 279 -17.34 -21.94 -2.16
CA ALA A 279 -18.72 -22.40 -2.05
C ALA A 279 -19.20 -22.36 -0.59
N ASP A 280 -18.38 -22.86 0.34
CA ASP A 280 -18.69 -22.86 1.77
C ASP A 280 -18.75 -21.45 2.38
N GLU A 281 -17.78 -20.59 2.07
CA GLU A 281 -17.69 -19.21 2.59
C GLU A 281 -18.94 -18.37 2.26
N TYR A 282 -19.54 -18.61 1.09
CA TYR A 282 -20.68 -17.84 0.58
C TYR A 282 -22.01 -18.63 0.53
N ASP A 283 -22.06 -19.84 1.08
CA ASP A 283 -23.24 -20.73 1.06
C ASP A 283 -23.79 -20.95 -0.37
N LEU A 284 -22.89 -21.25 -1.31
CA LEU A 284 -23.18 -21.47 -2.73
C LEU A 284 -23.08 -22.96 -3.08
N GLU A 285 -23.76 -23.40 -4.15
CA GLU A 285 -23.53 -24.74 -4.66
C GLU A 285 -22.22 -24.80 -5.47
N PRO A 286 -21.28 -25.72 -5.17
CA PRO A 286 -20.02 -25.84 -5.93
C PRO A 286 -20.22 -26.01 -7.45
N ARG A 287 -21.34 -26.64 -7.86
CA ARG A 287 -21.69 -26.83 -9.26
C ARG A 287 -21.97 -25.51 -9.98
N GLU A 288 -22.58 -24.54 -9.31
CA GLU A 288 -22.84 -23.21 -9.87
C GLU A 288 -21.54 -22.48 -10.12
N ILE A 289 -20.61 -22.52 -9.16
CA ILE A 289 -19.27 -21.94 -9.31
C ILE A 289 -18.50 -22.63 -10.44
N VAL A 290 -18.51 -23.96 -10.52
CA VAL A 290 -17.84 -24.69 -11.60
C VAL A 290 -18.44 -24.36 -12.97
N SER A 291 -19.77 -24.27 -13.09
CA SER A 291 -20.42 -23.88 -14.35
C SER A 291 -19.98 -22.49 -14.78
N CYS A 292 -20.05 -21.53 -13.86
CA CYS A 292 -19.58 -20.15 -14.03
C CYS A 292 -18.12 -20.11 -14.48
N LEU A 293 -17.21 -20.79 -13.78
CA LEU A 293 -15.79 -20.82 -14.14
C LEU A 293 -15.54 -21.46 -15.51
N ARG A 294 -16.31 -22.50 -15.89
CA ARG A 294 -16.21 -23.12 -17.22
C ARG A 294 -16.69 -22.18 -18.33
N GLU A 295 -17.75 -21.41 -18.10
CA GLU A 295 -18.22 -20.35 -19.03
C GLU A 295 -17.15 -19.27 -19.22
N LEU A 296 -16.39 -18.96 -18.17
CA LEU A 296 -15.24 -18.06 -18.22
C LEU A 296 -13.99 -18.68 -18.88
N GLY A 297 -14.05 -19.93 -19.35
CA GLY A 297 -12.94 -20.63 -20.00
C GLY A 297 -11.94 -21.28 -19.03
N CYS A 298 -12.27 -21.35 -17.75
CA CYS A 298 -11.48 -22.10 -16.77
C CYS A 298 -11.75 -23.61 -16.87
N SER A 299 -10.70 -24.39 -16.71
CA SER A 299 -10.72 -25.83 -16.52
C SER A 299 -10.87 -26.10 -15.03
N VAL A 300 -11.99 -26.70 -14.64
CA VAL A 300 -12.26 -27.06 -13.25
C VAL A 300 -12.71 -28.51 -13.19
N PRO A 301 -12.09 -29.36 -12.36
CA PRO A 301 -12.58 -30.71 -12.11
C PRO A 301 -14.04 -30.70 -11.65
N ASP A 302 -14.83 -31.71 -12.03
CA ASP A 302 -16.23 -31.77 -11.64
C ASP A 302 -16.37 -32.16 -10.16
N PRO A 303 -17.01 -31.35 -9.30
CA PRO A 303 -17.20 -31.69 -7.89
C PRO A 303 -18.03 -32.97 -7.69
N ALA A 304 -18.82 -33.39 -8.68
CA ALA A 304 -19.58 -34.65 -8.61
C ALA A 304 -18.71 -35.91 -8.66
N GLU A 305 -17.44 -35.79 -9.08
CA GLU A 305 -16.49 -36.90 -9.12
C GLU A 305 -15.77 -37.12 -7.77
N LEU A 306 -15.95 -36.21 -6.81
CA LEU A 306 -15.37 -36.32 -5.48
C LEU A 306 -15.97 -37.49 -4.70
N THR A 307 -15.09 -38.36 -4.20
CA THR A 307 -15.46 -39.39 -3.23
C THR A 307 -15.49 -38.81 -1.82
N GLU A 308 -16.13 -39.52 -0.88
CA GLU A 308 -16.06 -39.17 0.55
C GLU A 308 -14.61 -39.08 1.07
N GLN A 309 -13.70 -39.90 0.50
CA GLN A 309 -12.28 -39.86 0.85
C GLN A 309 -11.60 -38.59 0.35
N ASP A 310 -11.97 -38.11 -0.83
CA ASP A 310 -11.44 -36.85 -1.37
C ASP A 310 -11.91 -35.66 -0.53
N VAL A 311 -13.18 -35.64 -0.10
CA VAL A 311 -13.66 -34.59 0.81
C VAL A 311 -12.88 -34.64 2.14
N ALA A 312 -12.67 -35.81 2.73
CA ALA A 312 -11.89 -35.97 3.96
C ALA A 312 -10.41 -35.60 3.82
N LEU A 313 -9.87 -35.64 2.60
CA LEU A 313 -8.50 -35.23 2.27
C LEU A 313 -8.35 -33.69 2.26
N LEU A 314 -9.39 -32.99 1.82
CA LEU A 314 -9.41 -31.55 1.57
C LEU A 314 -9.82 -30.72 2.80
N CYS A 315 -10.64 -31.28 3.69
CA CYS A 315 -11.16 -30.58 4.86
C CYS A 315 -10.27 -30.78 6.09
N GLU A 316 -9.97 -29.70 6.82
CA GLU A 316 -9.23 -29.81 8.08
C GLU A 316 -10.09 -30.41 9.22
N ASP A 317 -11.35 -29.97 9.29
CA ASP A 317 -12.37 -30.49 10.18
C ASP A 317 -13.60 -30.93 9.37
N MET A 318 -14.14 -32.11 9.69
CA MET A 318 -15.41 -32.59 9.11
C MET A 318 -16.62 -31.76 9.57
N SER A 319 -16.45 -30.98 10.64
CA SER A 319 -17.50 -30.17 11.28
C SER A 319 -17.68 -28.80 10.64
N SER A 320 -16.65 -28.27 9.98
CA SER A 320 -16.66 -26.99 9.26
C SER A 320 -15.50 -26.93 8.27
N LEU A 321 -15.79 -26.59 7.02
CA LEU A 321 -14.81 -26.35 5.95
C LEU A 321 -13.93 -25.09 6.18
N GLY A 322 -14.03 -24.45 7.36
CA GLY A 322 -13.54 -23.10 7.64
C GLY A 322 -12.02 -22.92 7.67
N GLU A 323 -11.24 -23.98 7.82
CA GLU A 323 -9.78 -23.94 7.62
C GLU A 323 -9.38 -24.96 6.53
N ALA A 324 -10.03 -24.88 5.36
CA ALA A 324 -9.57 -25.63 4.21
C ALA A 324 -8.10 -25.28 3.90
N LEU A 325 -7.29 -26.30 3.59
CA LEU A 325 -5.88 -26.14 3.23
C LEU A 325 -5.75 -25.07 2.13
N ASP A 326 -4.87 -24.10 2.33
CA ASP A 326 -4.69 -23.05 1.34
C ASP A 326 -3.91 -23.59 0.14
N VAL A 327 -4.61 -23.77 -0.98
CA VAL A 327 -4.05 -24.39 -2.20
C VAL A 327 -2.86 -23.62 -2.80
N TRP A 328 -2.70 -22.34 -2.44
CA TRP A 328 -1.60 -21.50 -2.90
C TRP A 328 -0.34 -21.63 -2.04
N THR A 329 -0.50 -22.15 -0.83
CA THR A 329 0.60 -22.41 0.10
C THR A 329 1.06 -23.86 -0.07
N PRO A 330 2.36 -24.11 -0.30
CA PRO A 330 2.84 -25.50 -0.37
C PRO A 330 2.58 -26.24 0.95
N LEU A 331 2.06 -27.46 0.85
CA LEU A 331 1.74 -28.30 1.99
C LEU A 331 3.01 -28.84 2.66
N THR A 332 3.00 -28.78 3.98
CA THR A 332 3.97 -29.41 4.86
C THR A 332 3.75 -30.94 4.91
N MET A 333 4.78 -31.68 5.33
CA MET A 333 4.65 -33.12 5.57
C MET A 333 3.64 -33.45 6.68
N SER A 334 3.52 -32.58 7.69
CA SER A 334 2.55 -32.76 8.77
C SER A 334 1.11 -32.70 8.24
N GLU A 335 0.78 -31.70 7.41
CA GLU A 335 -0.55 -31.56 6.80
C GLU A 335 -0.87 -32.75 5.88
N LEU A 336 0.10 -33.20 5.07
CA LEU A 336 -0.08 -34.39 4.23
C LEU A 336 -0.41 -35.64 5.07
N ILE A 337 0.35 -35.88 6.15
CA ILE A 337 0.11 -37.04 7.03
C ILE A 337 -1.27 -36.94 7.68
N GLN A 338 -1.66 -35.76 8.17
CA GLN A 338 -2.96 -35.55 8.78
C GLN A 338 -4.10 -35.80 7.78
N SER A 339 -4.00 -35.26 6.56
CA SER A 339 -4.97 -35.51 5.49
C SER A 339 -5.03 -37.00 5.11
N ALA A 340 -3.89 -37.69 5.03
CA ALA A 340 -3.85 -39.13 4.73
C ALA A 340 -4.58 -39.96 5.81
N ILE A 341 -4.34 -39.65 7.09
CA ILE A 341 -4.99 -40.31 8.22
C ILE A 341 -6.50 -40.08 8.19
N ARG A 342 -6.96 -38.83 7.96
CA ARG A 342 -8.39 -38.49 7.87
C ARG A 342 -9.09 -39.24 6.74
N ALA A 343 -8.48 -39.23 5.55
CA ALA A 343 -9.00 -39.91 4.37
C ALA A 343 -8.86 -41.44 4.41
N ARG A 344 -8.12 -41.98 5.40
CA ARG A 344 -7.74 -43.39 5.52
C ARG A 344 -7.01 -43.92 4.27
N LEU A 345 -6.12 -43.09 3.75
CA LEU A 345 -5.27 -43.40 2.61
C LEU A 345 -3.82 -43.63 3.06
N SER A 346 -3.04 -44.31 2.24
CA SER A 346 -1.58 -44.25 2.41
C SER A 346 -1.09 -42.83 2.10
N ILE A 347 0.08 -42.47 2.66
CA ILE A 347 0.69 -41.16 2.42
C ILE A 347 0.93 -40.91 0.92
N HIS A 348 1.36 -41.95 0.18
CA HIS A 348 1.55 -41.90 -1.26
C HIS A 348 0.26 -41.63 -2.04
N GLU A 349 -0.83 -42.33 -1.69
CA GLU A 349 -2.13 -42.12 -2.34
C GLU A 349 -2.68 -40.73 -2.03
N ALA A 350 -2.56 -40.28 -0.77
CA ALA A 350 -2.96 -38.94 -0.37
C ALA A 350 -2.17 -37.86 -1.12
N ALA A 351 -0.85 -38.02 -1.24
CA ALA A 351 0.01 -37.09 -1.96
C ALA A 351 -0.34 -37.04 -3.46
N ALA A 352 -0.56 -38.19 -4.08
CA ALA A 352 -0.98 -38.27 -5.48
C ALA A 352 -2.33 -37.55 -5.70
N ARG A 353 -3.32 -37.81 -4.85
CA ARG A 353 -4.64 -37.16 -4.93
C ARG A 353 -4.58 -35.65 -4.68
N LEU A 354 -3.84 -35.19 -3.67
CA LEU A 354 -3.63 -33.75 -3.43
C LEU A 354 -2.92 -33.09 -4.62
N THR A 355 -1.98 -33.77 -5.26
CA THR A 355 -1.34 -33.28 -6.50
C THR A 355 -2.34 -33.14 -7.64
N GLU A 356 -3.24 -34.13 -7.82
CA GLU A 356 -4.33 -34.07 -8.80
C GLU A 356 -5.29 -32.90 -8.54
N PHE A 357 -5.49 -32.52 -7.26
CA PHE A 357 -6.25 -31.34 -6.87
C PHE A 357 -5.49 -30.01 -6.97
N GLY A 358 -4.22 -30.04 -7.42
CA GLY A 358 -3.42 -28.85 -7.65
C GLY A 358 -2.59 -28.37 -6.46
N TYR A 359 -2.53 -29.12 -5.36
CA TYR A 359 -1.64 -28.77 -4.24
C TYR A 359 -0.17 -28.97 -4.61
N ARG A 360 0.67 -28.15 -3.99
CA ARG A 360 2.13 -28.27 -4.03
C ARG A 360 2.63 -28.70 -2.66
N PHE A 361 3.83 -29.25 -2.58
CA PHE A 361 4.47 -29.64 -1.32
C PHE A 361 5.73 -28.81 -1.08
N GLU A 362 6.05 -28.53 0.18
CA GLU A 362 7.31 -27.87 0.56
C GLU A 362 8.55 -28.74 0.32
N PHE A 363 8.36 -30.05 0.26
CA PHE A 363 9.41 -31.03 0.03
C PHE A 363 9.44 -31.46 -1.45
N PRO A 364 10.63 -31.55 -2.07
CA PRO A 364 10.77 -31.91 -3.48
C PRO A 364 10.67 -33.42 -3.74
N ASP A 365 10.95 -34.26 -2.75
CA ASP A 365 10.94 -35.72 -2.85
C ASP A 365 10.29 -36.34 -1.60
N LEU A 366 9.11 -36.94 -1.80
CA LEU A 366 8.33 -37.58 -0.74
C LEU A 366 9.08 -38.74 -0.06
N GLU A 367 9.85 -39.52 -0.80
CA GLU A 367 10.53 -40.72 -0.26
C GLU A 367 11.70 -40.35 0.65
N GLU A 368 12.45 -39.32 0.27
CA GLU A 368 13.54 -38.80 1.09
C GLU A 368 13.01 -38.19 2.38
N GLU A 369 11.95 -37.39 2.29
CA GLU A 369 11.34 -36.74 3.46
C GLU A 369 10.75 -37.79 4.43
N LEU A 370 10.05 -38.81 3.93
CA LEU A 370 9.56 -39.92 4.75
C LEU A 370 10.70 -40.71 5.41
N ARG A 371 11.81 -40.93 4.69
CA ARG A 371 13.00 -41.60 5.23
C ARG A 371 13.62 -40.79 6.36
N GLN A 372 13.67 -39.46 6.25
CA GLN A 372 14.17 -38.58 7.30
C GLN A 372 13.26 -38.61 8.53
N LEU A 373 11.94 -38.53 8.35
CA LEU A 373 11.00 -38.62 9.47
C LEU A 373 11.04 -39.98 10.19
N LEU A 374 11.17 -41.08 9.46
CA LEU A 374 11.28 -42.42 10.05
C LEU A 374 12.54 -42.59 10.93
N GLN A 375 13.60 -41.82 10.70
CA GLN A 375 14.78 -41.81 11.57
C GLN A 375 14.52 -41.10 12.92
N LEU A 376 13.53 -40.21 12.97
CA LEU A 376 13.16 -39.45 14.16
C LEU A 376 12.13 -40.18 15.03
N VAL A 377 11.39 -41.15 14.49
CA VAL A 377 10.42 -41.94 15.26
C VAL A 377 11.18 -42.92 16.16
N PRO A 378 11.07 -42.81 17.50
CA PRO A 378 11.71 -43.73 18.42
C PRO A 378 11.20 -45.15 18.16
N ARG A 379 12.11 -46.10 17.92
CA ARG A 379 11.76 -47.52 17.82
C ARG A 379 11.22 -47.96 19.18
N GLN A 380 9.91 -48.18 19.28
CA GLN A 380 9.30 -48.75 20.48
C GLN A 380 9.86 -50.17 20.67
N GLY A 381 10.91 -50.29 21.49
CA GLY A 381 11.60 -51.54 21.74
C GLY A 381 13.04 -51.41 22.27
N GLU A 382 13.73 -50.28 22.06
CA GLU A 382 15.15 -50.16 22.44
C GLU A 382 15.40 -49.71 23.90
N GLY A 383 14.39 -49.66 24.78
CA GLY A 383 14.52 -49.04 26.12
C GLY A 383 13.95 -49.77 27.33
N LEU A 384 13.47 -51.02 27.23
CA LEU A 384 12.84 -51.72 28.37
C LEU A 384 13.64 -52.91 28.95
N GLU A 385 14.85 -53.21 28.47
CA GLU A 385 15.58 -54.43 28.88
C GLU A 385 16.81 -54.21 29.78
N SER A 386 17.01 -53.05 30.40
CA SER A 386 18.22 -52.84 31.24
C SER A 386 17.96 -52.18 32.59
N GLU A 387 17.08 -52.78 33.40
CA GLU A 387 17.16 -52.75 34.87
C GLU A 387 16.69 -54.11 35.44
N THR A 388 17.60 -55.08 35.54
CA THR A 388 17.50 -56.20 36.49
C THR A 388 18.81 -56.41 37.21
#